data_AF-A0A7V1U6Z1-F1
#
_entry.id   AF-A0A7V1U6Z1-F1
#
_cell.length_a   1.000
_cell.length_b   1.000
_cell.length_c   1.000
_cell.angle_alpha   90.00
_cell.angle_beta   90.00
_cell.angle_gamma   90.00
#
_symmetry.space_group_name_H-M   'P 1'
#
loop_
_entity.id
_entity.type
_entity.pdbx_description
1 polymer ?
#
loop_
_entity_poly.entity_id
_entity_poly.type
_entity_poly.pdbx_seq_one_letter_code
_entity_poly.pdbx_strand_id
1 'polypeptide(L)'
;MRRDVLLYGSAIVLFGGVVLWAAQAPWEVTAVALIVAGVMLLAAAVALGPPPTVLVVGEREDEDLAPLRETIRREGFRLERCPGPDDGLCPVLAGKPCPAHGEPVAAVVVHHPGETGPLPPCGEAFHIPELVVEEDSDRELEVVGRYGRVGLARGPEEAVRALDRMLAGAAA
;
A
#
# COMPACT_ATOMS: atom_id res chain seq x y z
N MET A 1 -5.83 8.02 -8.83
CA MET A 1 -7.22 8.06 -8.33
C MET A 1 -7.44 8.96 -7.12
N ARG A 2 -6.87 8.70 -5.92
CA ARG A 2 -7.17 9.50 -4.71
C ARG A 2 -6.86 11.01 -4.85
N ARG A 3 -5.74 11.34 -5.51
CA ARG A 3 -5.33 12.74 -5.78
C ARG A 3 -6.20 13.42 -6.83
N ASP A 4 -6.64 12.66 -7.82
CA ASP A 4 -7.53 13.15 -8.88
C ASP A 4 -8.90 13.51 -8.33
N VAL A 5 -9.44 12.71 -7.39
CA VAL A 5 -10.73 13.00 -6.73
C VAL A 5 -10.71 14.32 -5.96
N LEU A 6 -9.61 14.63 -5.24
CA LEU A 6 -9.45 15.92 -4.55
C LEU A 6 -9.27 17.09 -5.52
N LEU A 7 -8.58 16.88 -6.63
CA LEU A 7 -8.41 17.87 -7.69
C LEU A 7 -9.73 18.18 -8.40
N TYR A 8 -10.48 17.15 -8.82
CA TYR A 8 -11.79 17.34 -9.43
C TYR A 8 -12.81 17.90 -8.44
N GLY A 9 -12.81 17.44 -7.18
CA GLY A 9 -13.64 17.99 -6.13
C GLY A 9 -13.40 19.48 -5.92
N SER A 10 -12.14 19.91 -5.83
CA SER A 10 -11.79 21.33 -5.67
C SER A 10 -12.16 22.17 -6.91
N ALA A 11 -12.00 21.63 -8.12
CA ALA A 11 -12.44 22.28 -9.35
C ALA A 11 -13.97 22.46 -9.43
N ILE A 12 -14.75 21.46 -9.00
CA ILE A 12 -16.23 21.54 -8.94
C ILE A 12 -16.67 22.60 -7.93
N VAL A 13 -16.03 22.68 -6.77
CA VAL A 13 -16.33 23.68 -5.74
C VAL A 13 -16.01 25.09 -6.23
N LEU A 14 -14.87 25.29 -6.88
CA LEU A 14 -14.51 26.57 -7.49
C LEU A 14 -15.51 26.98 -8.58
N PHE A 15 -15.90 26.04 -9.45
CA PHE A 15 -16.89 26.28 -10.48
C PHE A 15 -18.26 26.65 -9.89
N GLY A 16 -18.72 25.93 -8.86
CA GLY A 16 -19.95 26.25 -8.13
C GLY A 16 -19.93 27.64 -7.51
N GLY A 17 -18.78 28.06 -6.94
CA GLY A 17 -18.58 29.42 -6.44
C GLY A 17 -18.68 30.49 -7.54
N VAL A 18 -18.09 30.24 -8.71
CA VAL A 18 -18.17 31.16 -9.86
C VAL A 18 -19.60 31.27 -10.38
N VAL A 19 -20.35 30.16 -10.46
CA VAL A 19 -21.75 30.17 -10.90
C VAL A 19 -22.64 30.92 -9.91
N LEU A 20 -22.45 30.72 -8.60
CA LEU A 20 -23.19 31.45 -7.55
C LEU A 20 -22.91 32.96 -7.60
N TRP A 21 -21.65 33.34 -7.84
CA TRP A 21 -21.27 34.74 -8.02
C TRP A 21 -21.90 35.35 -9.28
N ALA A 22 -21.84 34.65 -10.41
CA ALA A 22 -22.44 35.10 -11.68
C ALA A 22 -23.97 35.21 -11.61
N ALA A 23 -24.61 34.39 -10.77
CA ALA A 23 -26.06 34.43 -10.51
C ALA A 23 -26.49 35.52 -9.52
N GLN A 24 -25.56 36.33 -9.00
CA GLN A 24 -25.82 37.33 -7.96
C GLN A 24 -26.50 36.75 -6.71
N ALA A 25 -26.12 35.53 -6.33
CA ALA A 25 -26.63 34.91 -5.13
C ALA A 25 -26.31 35.79 -3.89
N PRO A 26 -27.21 35.83 -2.88
CA PRO A 26 -26.94 36.54 -1.64
C PRO A 26 -25.62 36.08 -1.03
N TRP A 27 -24.84 37.02 -0.50
CA TRP A 27 -23.50 36.74 0.00
C TRP A 27 -23.51 35.65 1.10
N GLU A 28 -24.55 35.62 1.94
CA GLU A 28 -24.80 34.61 2.96
C GLU A 28 -24.88 33.20 2.37
N VAL A 29 -25.59 33.04 1.24
CA VAL A 29 -25.80 31.74 0.57
C VAL A 29 -24.49 31.26 -0.05
N THR A 30 -23.75 32.15 -0.69
CA THR A 30 -22.43 31.84 -1.27
C THR A 30 -21.43 31.46 -0.18
N ALA A 31 -21.41 32.18 0.94
CA ALA A 31 -20.52 31.88 2.06
C ALA A 31 -20.83 30.50 2.69
N VAL A 32 -22.11 30.20 2.95
CA VAL A 32 -22.53 28.89 3.48
C VAL A 32 -22.15 27.77 2.52
N ALA A 33 -22.40 27.94 1.22
CA ALA A 33 -22.05 26.93 0.22
C ALA A 33 -20.55 26.63 0.17
N LEU A 34 -19.70 27.68 0.21
CA LEU A 34 -18.24 27.50 0.22
C LEU A 34 -17.74 26.85 1.52
N ILE A 35 -18.33 27.18 2.68
CA ILE A 35 -17.98 26.54 3.96
C ILE A 35 -18.32 25.06 3.92
N VAL A 36 -19.55 24.70 3.51
CA VAL A 36 -19.99 23.30 3.42
C VAL A 36 -19.09 22.52 2.46
N ALA A 37 -18.79 23.11 1.29
CA ALA A 37 -17.89 22.51 0.32
C ALA A 37 -16.47 22.32 0.86
N GLY A 38 -15.93 23.31 1.58
CA GLY A 38 -14.64 23.22 2.25
C GLY A 38 -14.60 22.10 3.31
N VAL A 39 -15.66 21.98 4.11
CA VAL A 39 -15.80 20.89 5.10
C VAL A 39 -15.87 19.52 4.42
N MET A 40 -16.63 19.41 3.32
CA MET A 40 -16.69 18.15 2.55
C MET A 40 -15.33 17.78 1.93
N LEU A 41 -14.59 18.75 1.41
CA LEU A 41 -13.23 18.52 0.89
C LEU A 41 -12.26 18.10 1.99
N LEU A 42 -12.34 18.74 3.17
CA LEU A 42 -11.53 18.37 4.32
C LEU A 42 -11.87 16.96 4.81
N ALA A 43 -13.16 16.64 4.93
CA ALA A 43 -13.63 15.30 5.32
C ALA A 43 -13.18 14.23 4.31
N ALA A 44 -13.25 14.53 3.01
CA ALA A 44 -12.72 13.65 1.96
C ALA A 44 -11.20 13.47 2.08
N ALA A 45 -10.45 14.54 2.33
CA ALA A 45 -8.99 14.46 2.51
C ALA A 45 -8.62 13.60 3.74
N VAL A 46 -9.34 13.75 4.85
CA VAL A 46 -9.16 12.93 6.06
C VAL A 46 -9.53 11.47 5.80
N ALA A 47 -10.65 11.22 5.14
CA ALA A 47 -11.10 9.87 4.81
C ALA A 47 -10.15 9.16 3.83
N LEU A 48 -9.46 9.91 2.96
CA LEU A 48 -8.54 9.34 1.99
C LEU A 48 -7.20 8.91 2.60
N GLY A 49 -6.82 9.47 3.77
CA GLY A 49 -5.63 9.08 4.55
C GLY A 49 -4.29 9.08 3.81
N PRO A 50 -3.16 8.91 4.51
CA PRO A 50 -1.93 8.48 3.84
C PRO A 50 -2.13 7.08 3.24
N PRO A 51 -1.47 6.77 2.10
CA PRO A 51 -1.51 5.42 1.54
C PRO A 51 -0.95 4.42 2.57
N PRO A 52 -1.57 3.23 2.72
CA PRO A 52 -1.07 2.19 3.60
C PRO A 52 0.36 1.79 3.21
N THR A 53 1.22 1.58 4.21
CA THR A 53 2.62 1.18 3.97
C THR A 53 2.75 -0.34 3.97
N VAL A 54 3.42 -0.90 2.97
CA VAL A 54 3.79 -2.32 2.86
C VAL A 54 5.30 -2.42 2.99
N LEU A 55 5.74 -3.30 3.89
CA LEU A 55 7.16 -3.59 4.10
C LEU A 55 7.59 -4.72 3.15
N VAL A 56 8.54 -4.46 2.25
CA VAL A 56 9.13 -5.47 1.36
C VAL A 56 10.48 -5.88 1.91
N VAL A 57 10.65 -7.17 2.17
CA VAL A 57 11.83 -7.78 2.80
C VAL A 57 12.45 -8.78 1.84
N GLY A 58 13.77 -8.80 1.73
CA GLY A 58 14.50 -9.81 0.96
C GLY A 58 14.91 -9.35 -0.43
N GLU A 59 14.30 -8.30 -0.98
CA GLU A 59 14.57 -7.81 -2.35
C GLU A 59 16.07 -7.50 -2.57
N ARG A 60 16.73 -8.18 -3.52
CA ARG A 60 18.10 -7.85 -3.96
C ARG A 60 18.14 -6.53 -4.74
N GLU A 61 19.24 -5.78 -4.62
CA GLU A 61 19.37 -4.47 -5.28
C GLU A 61 19.42 -4.57 -6.82
N ASP A 62 19.88 -5.70 -7.34
CA ASP A 62 20.07 -6.02 -8.76
C ASP A 62 18.96 -6.89 -9.39
N GLU A 63 17.97 -7.34 -8.62
CA GLU A 63 16.80 -8.07 -9.15
C GLU A 63 15.74 -7.13 -9.73
N ASP A 64 15.22 -7.48 -10.90
CA ASP A 64 14.15 -6.74 -11.56
C ASP A 64 12.78 -7.09 -10.97
N LEU A 65 12.58 -6.82 -9.68
CA LEU A 65 11.27 -6.77 -9.03
C LEU A 65 10.57 -5.43 -9.29
N ALA A 66 11.04 -4.62 -10.25
CA ALA A 66 10.34 -3.40 -10.68
C ALA A 66 8.87 -3.64 -11.05
N PRO A 67 8.49 -4.73 -11.74
CA PRO A 67 7.09 -5.02 -12.04
C PRO A 67 6.24 -5.19 -10.77
N LEU A 68 6.73 -5.91 -9.76
CA LEU A 68 6.03 -6.11 -8.49
C LEU A 68 5.87 -4.79 -7.73
N ARG A 69 6.96 -4.01 -7.64
CA ARG A 69 6.94 -2.69 -6.97
C ARG A 69 5.99 -1.72 -7.64
N GLU A 70 6.00 -1.67 -8.96
CA GLU A 70 5.12 -0.78 -9.72
C GLU A 70 3.66 -1.17 -9.56
N THR A 71 3.35 -2.47 -9.55
CA THR A 71 1.98 -2.95 -9.30
C THR A 71 1.52 -2.62 -7.88
N ILE A 72 2.34 -2.83 -6.84
CA ILE A 72 1.98 -2.47 -5.46
C ILE A 72 1.75 -0.96 -5.32
N ARG A 73 2.61 -0.12 -5.94
CA ARG A 73 2.42 1.34 -5.95
C ARG A 73 1.15 1.75 -6.69
N ARG A 74 0.83 1.09 -7.80
CA ARG A 74 -0.36 1.36 -8.62
C ARG A 74 -1.65 1.09 -7.85
N GLU A 75 -1.67 0.04 -7.02
CA GLU A 75 -2.80 -0.27 -6.13
C GLU A 75 -2.89 0.68 -4.92
N GLY A 76 -1.96 1.64 -4.80
CA GLY A 76 -2.05 2.73 -3.82
C GLY A 76 -1.37 2.44 -2.49
N PHE A 77 -0.49 1.45 -2.44
CA PHE A 77 0.37 1.20 -1.29
C PHE A 77 1.67 2.00 -1.38
N ARG A 78 2.16 2.49 -0.23
CA ARG A 78 3.53 2.99 -0.08
C ARG A 78 4.45 1.81 0.20
N LEU A 79 5.61 1.78 -0.44
CA LEU A 79 6.60 0.72 -0.26
C LEU A 79 7.72 1.20 0.66
N GLU A 80 7.99 0.43 1.71
CA GLU A 80 9.22 0.52 2.49
C GLU A 80 10.05 -0.75 2.24
N ARG A 81 11.37 -0.59 2.05
CA ARG A 81 12.24 -1.70 1.59
C ARG A 81 13.29 -2.05 2.62
N CYS A 82 13.50 -3.34 2.80
CA CYS A 82 14.57 -3.95 3.58
C CYS A 82 15.36 -4.90 2.65
N PRO A 83 16.41 -4.39 1.97
CA PRO A 83 17.07 -5.11 0.87
C PRO A 83 18.09 -6.18 1.31
N GLY A 84 18.29 -7.18 0.45
CA GLY A 84 19.29 -8.26 0.59
C GLY A 84 18.69 -9.57 1.10
N PRO A 85 19.33 -10.71 0.80
CA PRO A 85 20.24 -11.39 1.73
C PRO A 85 21.74 -11.06 1.54
N ASP A 86 22.13 -10.56 0.37
CA ASP A 86 23.54 -10.37 0.00
C ASP A 86 24.13 -9.00 0.42
N ASP A 87 23.29 -8.03 0.78
CA ASP A 87 23.74 -6.65 1.05
C ASP A 87 23.88 -6.25 2.52
N GLY A 88 23.67 -7.15 3.48
CA GLY A 88 23.91 -6.88 4.91
C GLY A 88 23.11 -5.71 5.53
N LEU A 89 22.22 -5.07 4.76
CA LEU A 89 21.48 -3.87 5.12
C LEU A 89 20.12 -4.18 5.76
N CYS A 90 19.58 -5.37 5.55
CA CYS A 90 18.32 -5.78 6.16
C CYS A 90 18.54 -6.48 7.52
N PRO A 91 18.37 -5.78 8.66
CA PRO A 91 18.66 -6.32 9.99
C PRO A 91 17.93 -7.63 10.30
N VAL A 92 16.74 -7.88 9.75
CA VAL A 92 15.98 -9.11 10.03
C VAL A 92 16.70 -10.37 9.56
N LEU A 93 17.43 -10.30 8.45
CA LEU A 93 18.20 -11.44 7.95
C LEU A 93 19.47 -11.70 8.77
N ALA A 94 19.92 -10.71 9.54
CA ALA A 94 20.94 -10.85 10.57
C ALA A 94 20.37 -11.24 11.95
N GLY A 95 19.09 -11.64 12.03
CA GLY A 95 18.42 -12.02 13.27
C GLY A 95 18.07 -10.85 14.19
N LYS A 96 18.10 -9.61 13.69
CA LYS A 96 17.65 -8.41 14.42
C LYS A 96 16.16 -8.13 14.14
N PRO A 97 15.51 -7.21 14.87
CA PRO A 97 14.12 -6.85 14.60
C PRO A 97 13.90 -6.31 13.18
N CYS A 98 12.71 -6.52 12.63
CA CYS A 98 12.31 -5.97 11.33
C CYS A 98 12.34 -4.44 11.36
N PRO A 99 13.02 -3.79 10.39
CA PRO A 99 13.07 -2.34 10.33
C PRO A 99 11.78 -1.86 9.64
N ALA A 100 10.93 -1.16 10.38
CA ALA A 100 9.83 -0.42 9.77
C ALA A 100 9.78 0.98 10.37
N HIS A 101 9.69 1.99 9.51
CA HIS A 101 9.40 3.35 9.89
C HIS A 101 7.89 3.61 9.71
N GLY A 102 7.16 3.63 10.82
CA GLY A 102 5.72 3.89 10.84
C GLY A 102 4.91 2.64 11.18
N GLU A 103 3.68 2.58 10.67
CA GLU A 103 2.73 1.48 10.89
C GLU A 103 2.50 0.74 9.57
N PRO A 104 3.33 -0.28 9.24
CA PRO A 104 3.08 -1.12 8.08
C PRO A 104 1.77 -1.90 8.27
N VAL A 105 1.01 -2.09 7.19
CA VAL A 105 -0.24 -2.85 7.23
C VAL A 105 -0.07 -4.30 6.80
N ALA A 106 1.04 -4.61 6.11
CA ALA A 106 1.42 -5.95 5.69
C ALA A 106 2.93 -6.03 5.40
N ALA A 107 3.47 -7.23 5.46
CA ALA A 107 4.83 -7.56 5.06
C ALA A 107 4.80 -8.44 3.79
N VAL A 108 5.66 -8.15 2.82
CA VAL A 108 5.91 -8.98 1.64
C VAL A 108 7.35 -9.47 1.75
N VAL A 109 7.53 -10.78 1.90
CA VAL A 109 8.84 -11.41 2.01
C VAL A 109 9.15 -12.09 0.68
N VAL A 110 10.20 -11.64 -0.01
CA VAL A 110 10.71 -12.30 -1.20
C VAL A 110 11.56 -13.48 -0.76
N HIS A 111 11.25 -14.68 -1.26
CA HIS A 111 11.99 -15.89 -0.98
C HIS A 111 12.69 -16.35 -2.26
N HIS A 112 14.02 -16.36 -2.23
CA HIS A 112 14.84 -16.63 -3.40
C HIS A 112 15.07 -18.14 -3.61
N PRO A 113 15.28 -18.60 -4.85
CA PRO A 113 15.61 -19.98 -5.12
C PRO A 113 16.90 -20.38 -4.41
N GLY A 114 16.84 -21.43 -3.61
CA GLY A 114 17.99 -21.97 -2.87
C GLY A 114 18.22 -21.37 -1.48
N GLU A 115 17.40 -20.40 -1.05
CA GLU A 115 17.40 -19.98 0.36
C GLU A 115 16.90 -21.13 1.25
N THR A 116 17.75 -21.60 2.15
CA THR A 116 17.40 -22.59 3.15
C THR A 116 17.49 -21.96 4.53
N GLY A 117 16.34 -21.66 5.15
CA GLY A 117 16.28 -21.04 6.47
C GLY A 117 14.86 -20.67 6.88
N PRO A 118 14.66 -20.31 8.16
CA PRO A 118 13.40 -19.73 8.59
C PRO A 118 13.18 -18.39 7.89
N LEU A 119 11.95 -18.15 7.43
CA LEU A 119 11.56 -16.88 6.84
C LEU A 119 11.64 -15.76 7.89
N PRO A 120 12.03 -14.53 7.50
CA PRO A 120 12.05 -13.39 8.41
C PRO A 120 10.64 -13.10 8.96
N PRO A 121 10.43 -13.11 10.29
CA PRO A 121 9.09 -13.09 10.91
C PRO A 121 8.51 -11.68 11.05
N CYS A 122 8.46 -10.91 9.95
CA CYS A 122 8.03 -9.52 10.00
C CYS A 122 6.52 -9.36 10.19
N GLY A 123 5.71 -10.29 9.69
CA GLY A 123 4.28 -10.35 10.00
C GLY A 123 4.02 -10.55 11.48
N GLU A 124 4.74 -11.48 12.10
CA GLU A 124 4.60 -11.78 13.52
C GLU A 124 5.04 -10.58 14.38
N ALA A 125 6.20 -9.99 14.05
CA ALA A 125 6.76 -8.86 14.80
C ALA A 125 5.80 -7.67 14.89
N PHE A 126 5.08 -7.36 13.80
CA PHE A 126 4.13 -6.23 13.75
C PHE A 126 2.67 -6.66 13.92
N HIS A 127 2.38 -7.95 14.12
CA HIS A 127 1.02 -8.51 14.13
C HIS A 127 0.23 -8.18 12.85
N ILE A 128 0.89 -8.21 11.70
CA ILE A 128 0.31 -7.90 10.39
C ILE A 128 0.32 -9.12 9.46
N PRO A 129 -0.50 -9.14 8.40
CA PRO A 129 -0.42 -10.17 7.37
C PRO A 129 0.97 -10.21 6.71
N GLU A 130 1.46 -11.42 6.44
CA GLU A 130 2.76 -11.68 5.80
C GLU A 130 2.57 -12.53 4.55
N LEU A 131 2.91 -11.97 3.39
CA LEU A 131 2.87 -12.65 2.10
C LEU A 131 4.29 -13.03 1.68
N VAL A 132 4.53 -14.33 1.56
CA VAL A 132 5.76 -14.88 1.00
C VAL A 132 5.62 -15.01 -0.51
N VAL A 133 6.51 -14.34 -1.25
CA VAL A 133 6.59 -14.42 -2.70
C VAL A 133 7.76 -15.32 -3.05
N GLU A 134 7.46 -16.52 -3.54
CA GLU A 134 8.47 -17.49 -3.97
C GLU A 134 8.94 -17.15 -5.39
N GLU A 135 10.19 -16.74 -5.54
CA GLU A 135 10.82 -16.54 -6.84
C GLU A 135 10.97 -17.90 -7.55
N ASP A 136 10.83 -17.92 -8.88
CA ASP A 136 10.82 -19.13 -9.73
C ASP A 136 9.76 -20.21 -9.41
N SER A 137 8.77 -19.88 -8.58
CA SER A 137 7.64 -20.76 -8.26
C SER A 137 6.39 -20.35 -9.01
N ASP A 138 5.60 -21.32 -9.49
CA ASP A 138 4.25 -21.13 -10.06
C ASP A 138 3.13 -21.48 -9.08
N ARG A 139 3.48 -21.63 -7.79
CA ARG A 139 2.59 -22.03 -6.71
C ARG A 139 1.35 -21.15 -6.63
N GLU A 140 0.19 -21.79 -6.47
CA GLU A 140 -1.07 -21.09 -6.21
C GLU A 140 -1.07 -20.40 -4.85
N LEU A 141 -1.91 -19.37 -4.69
CA LEU A 141 -2.04 -18.70 -3.41
C LEU A 141 -2.51 -19.68 -2.33
N GLU A 142 -1.66 -19.88 -1.33
CA GLU A 142 -1.95 -20.63 -0.11
C GLU A 142 -2.00 -19.64 1.05
N VAL A 143 -3.11 -19.62 1.81
CA VAL A 143 -3.28 -18.72 2.96
C VAL A 143 -3.57 -19.56 4.20
N VAL A 144 -2.77 -19.34 5.25
CA VAL A 144 -2.90 -19.97 6.56
C VAL A 144 -2.92 -18.88 7.63
N GLY A 145 -4.10 -18.53 8.11
CA GLY A 145 -4.28 -17.45 9.08
C GLY A 145 -3.86 -16.10 8.49
N ARG A 146 -2.81 -15.48 9.06
CA ARG A 146 -2.24 -14.20 8.59
C ARG A 146 -1.07 -14.38 7.62
N TYR A 147 -0.71 -15.63 7.31
CA TYR A 147 0.42 -15.95 6.43
C TYR A 147 -0.11 -16.38 5.07
N GLY A 148 0.48 -15.86 4.00
CA GLY A 148 0.18 -16.19 2.63
C GLY A 148 1.45 -16.58 1.89
N ARG A 149 1.31 -17.40 0.86
CA ARG A 149 2.42 -17.80 -0.01
C ARG A 149 1.95 -17.89 -1.46
N VAL A 150 2.73 -17.34 -2.38
CA VAL A 150 2.39 -17.32 -3.81
C VAL A 150 3.66 -17.34 -4.65
N GLY A 151 3.60 -18.03 -5.80
CA GLY A 151 4.69 -18.06 -6.75
C GLY A 151 4.75 -16.82 -7.65
N LEU A 152 5.93 -16.21 -7.80
CA LEU A 152 6.13 -15.02 -8.64
C LEU A 152 5.98 -15.34 -10.14
N ALA A 153 6.18 -16.59 -10.57
CA ALA A 153 6.03 -16.99 -11.97
C ALA A 153 4.57 -16.87 -12.48
N ARG A 154 3.59 -16.75 -11.58
CA ARG A 154 2.19 -16.44 -11.95
C ARG A 154 1.96 -14.97 -12.31
N GLY A 155 2.93 -14.10 -12.04
CA GLY A 155 2.91 -12.67 -12.32
C GLY A 155 2.75 -11.80 -11.06
N PRO A 156 3.23 -10.54 -11.12
CA PRO A 156 3.16 -9.60 -9.99
C PRO A 156 1.73 -9.27 -9.57
N GLU A 157 0.75 -9.35 -10.48
CA GLU A 157 -0.65 -9.09 -10.19
C GLU A 157 -1.25 -10.09 -9.21
N GLU A 158 -0.83 -11.37 -9.26
CA GLU A 158 -1.32 -12.38 -8.32
C GLU A 158 -0.80 -12.14 -6.90
N ALA A 159 0.45 -11.67 -6.75
CA ALA A 159 1.00 -11.28 -5.46
C ALA A 159 0.21 -10.12 -4.84
N VAL A 160 -0.18 -9.12 -5.64
CA VAL A 160 -0.98 -8.00 -5.12
C VAL A 160 -2.43 -8.42 -4.84
N ARG A 161 -3.04 -9.27 -5.67
CA ARG A 161 -4.37 -9.86 -5.37
C ARG A 161 -4.36 -10.70 -4.10
N ALA A 162 -3.26 -11.39 -3.81
CA ALA A 162 -3.09 -12.14 -2.56
C ALA A 162 -3.02 -11.18 -1.37
N LEU A 163 -2.22 -10.12 -1.48
CA LEU A 163 -2.10 -9.08 -0.47
C LEU A 163 -3.46 -8.43 -0.15
N ASP A 164 -4.23 -8.05 -1.17
CA ASP A 164 -5.57 -7.46 -1.01
C ASP A 164 -6.53 -8.42 -0.31
N ARG A 165 -6.53 -9.71 -0.70
CA ARG A 165 -7.37 -10.74 -0.05
C ARG A 165 -7.01 -10.90 1.43
N MET A 166 -5.72 -10.90 1.75
CA MET A 166 -5.24 -11.02 3.12
C MET A 166 -5.59 -9.80 3.97
N LEU A 167 -5.45 -8.59 3.41
CA LEU A 167 -5.84 -7.35 4.10
C LEU A 167 -7.34 -7.26 4.33
N ALA A 168 -8.17 -7.68 3.36
CA ALA A 168 -9.61 -7.73 3.51
C ALA A 168 -10.05 -8.74 4.58
N GLY A 169 -9.37 -9.90 4.65
CA GLY A 169 -9.63 -10.92 5.66
C GLY A 169 -9.14 -10.54 7.06
N ALA A 170 -8.09 -9.73 7.18
CA ALA A 170 -7.54 -9.27 8.46
C ALA A 170 -8.34 -8.13 9.10
N ALA A 171 -9.19 -7.44 8.33
CA ALA A 171 -10.08 -6.39 8.81
C ALA A 171 -11.43 -6.91 9.35
N ALA A 172 -11.69 -8.23 9.24
CA ALA A 172 -12.89 -8.92 9.72
C ALA A 172 -12.69 -9.52 11.11
#